data_AF-A0A135LD62-F1
#
_entry.id   AF-A0A135LD62-F1
#
_cell.length_a   1.000
_cell.length_b   1.000
_cell.length_c   1.000
_cell.angle_alpha   90.00
_cell.angle_beta   90.00
_cell.angle_gamma   90.00
#
_symmetry.space_group_name_H-M   'P 1'
#
loop_
_entity.id
_entity.type
_entity.pdbx_description
1 polymer ?
#
loop_
_entity_poly.entity_id
_entity_poly.type
_entity_poly.pdbx_seq_one_letter_code
_entity_poly.pdbx_strand_id
1 'polypeptide(L)'
;MVRKGLRELATASLPAGQIPSRSFTAHPKVDLKSKELVCWGTQTKGPGTKDCCHFALDSDGKKTEECWFKNPFCGFLHDAGVSEDYVALMLVPMPVDIEEMKKDGSHYTYDHDLDLHWGLVPRRGSDASKGQMEVGPDGEVEKVFVETVLAYGNVLPFFPEENRKDSSPAINDIKIQLVRFA
;
A
#
# COMPACT_ATOMS: atom_id res chain seq x y z
N MET A 1 39.74 15.11 -5.08
CA MET A 1 38.69 14.24 -5.66
C MET A 1 37.33 14.78 -5.23
N VAL A 2 36.66 15.55 -6.09
CA VAL A 2 35.37 16.16 -5.76
C VAL A 2 34.33 15.05 -5.73
N ARG A 3 33.77 14.74 -4.54
CA ARG A 3 32.58 13.91 -4.44
C ARG A 3 31.48 14.63 -5.21
N LYS A 4 31.08 14.11 -6.37
CA LYS A 4 29.86 14.56 -7.04
C LYS A 4 28.72 14.33 -6.04
N GLY A 5 28.17 15.43 -5.52
CA GLY A 5 27.08 15.39 -4.55
C GLY A 5 25.79 14.84 -5.15
N LEU A 6 24.76 14.70 -4.32
CA LEU A 6 23.41 14.40 -4.76
C LEU A 6 22.97 15.46 -5.78
N ARG A 7 22.48 15.02 -6.95
CA ARG A 7 21.92 15.88 -7.98
C ARG A 7 20.63 15.24 -8.49
N GLU A 8 19.56 16.02 -8.58
CA GLU A 8 18.34 15.61 -9.26
C GLU A 8 18.64 15.35 -10.74
N LEU A 9 18.25 14.17 -11.24
CA LEU A 9 18.51 13.78 -12.62
C LEU A 9 17.27 14.03 -13.50
N ALA A 10 16.12 13.49 -13.10
CA ALA A 10 14.81 13.70 -13.70
C ALA A 10 13.76 12.92 -12.88
N THR A 11 12.47 13.06 -13.22
CA THR A 11 11.46 12.05 -12.91
C THR A 11 11.95 10.70 -13.43
N ALA A 12 12.12 9.73 -12.53
CA ALA A 12 12.53 8.39 -12.92
C ALA A 12 11.38 7.71 -13.69
N SER A 13 11.48 7.73 -15.02
CA SER A 13 10.65 6.93 -15.91
C SER A 13 11.50 5.79 -16.47
N LEU A 14 11.01 4.56 -16.31
CA LEU A 14 11.54 3.43 -17.08
C LEU A 14 11.02 3.51 -18.52
N PRO A 15 11.65 2.79 -19.48
CA PRO A 15 11.13 2.71 -20.85
C PRO A 15 9.62 2.45 -20.88
N ALA A 16 8.94 2.99 -21.89
CA ALA A 16 7.49 2.88 -22.02
C ALA A 16 7.03 1.42 -21.85
N GLY A 17 6.04 1.22 -20.97
CA GLY A 17 5.47 -0.10 -20.66
C GLY A 17 6.14 -0.86 -19.50
N GLN A 18 7.25 -0.37 -18.94
CA GLN A 18 7.92 -1.01 -17.80
C GLN A 18 7.25 -0.70 -16.46
N ILE A 19 6.71 0.51 -16.28
CA ILE A 19 5.88 0.86 -15.13
C ILE A 19 4.41 0.80 -15.58
N PRO A 20 3.63 -0.20 -15.13
CA PRO A 20 2.26 -0.38 -15.59
C PRO A 20 1.26 0.62 -14.97
N SER A 21 1.66 1.33 -13.91
CA SER A 21 0.79 2.13 -13.05
C SER A 21 1.04 3.63 -13.13
N ARG A 22 0.00 4.43 -12.88
CA ARG A 22 0.09 5.89 -12.67
C ARG A 22 0.73 6.29 -11.34
N SER A 23 0.79 5.36 -10.38
CA SER A 23 1.43 5.54 -9.07
C SER A 23 2.53 4.49 -8.86
N PHE A 24 3.49 4.83 -8.01
CA PHE A 24 4.60 3.96 -7.65
C PHE A 24 4.78 4.05 -6.12
N THR A 25 4.87 2.91 -5.44
CA THR A 25 5.04 2.89 -3.98
C THR A 25 6.31 3.61 -3.52
N ALA A 26 6.22 4.35 -2.42
CA ALA A 26 7.40 4.90 -1.74
C ALA A 26 8.20 3.84 -0.97
N HIS A 27 7.64 2.63 -0.80
CA HIS A 27 8.20 1.57 0.06
C HIS A 27 8.62 0.30 -0.72
N PRO A 28 9.24 0.38 -1.91
CA PRO A 28 9.58 -0.84 -2.66
C PRO A 28 10.56 -1.71 -1.88
N LYS A 29 10.52 -3.02 -2.10
CA LYS A 29 11.39 -3.98 -1.40
C LYS A 29 12.42 -4.58 -2.37
N VAL A 30 13.66 -4.68 -1.94
CA VAL A 30 14.72 -5.35 -2.72
C VAL A 30 14.82 -6.80 -2.27
N ASP A 31 14.65 -7.74 -3.19
CA ASP A 31 14.94 -9.15 -2.94
C ASP A 31 16.46 -9.40 -3.05
N LEU A 32 17.07 -9.85 -1.95
CA LEU A 32 18.52 -10.08 -1.91
C LEU A 32 18.98 -11.31 -2.70
N LYS A 33 18.10 -12.28 -2.97
CA LYS A 33 18.36 -13.48 -3.78
C LYS A 33 18.20 -13.18 -5.27
N SER A 34 17.05 -12.67 -5.70
CA SER A 34 16.77 -12.42 -7.12
C SER A 34 17.29 -11.08 -7.64
N LYS A 35 17.62 -10.15 -6.73
CA LYS A 35 17.99 -8.75 -7.04
C LYS A 35 16.86 -7.94 -7.66
N GLU A 36 15.61 -8.41 -7.55
CA GLU A 36 14.46 -7.67 -8.04
C GLU A 36 14.03 -6.57 -7.05
N LEU A 37 13.50 -5.49 -7.61
CA LEU A 37 12.74 -4.48 -6.90
C LEU A 37 11.25 -4.80 -6.98
N VAL A 38 10.68 -5.24 -5.86
CA VAL A 38 9.26 -5.60 -5.70
C VAL A 38 8.46 -4.33 -5.38
N CYS A 39 7.50 -4.01 -6.25
CA CYS A 39 6.77 -2.74 -6.25
C CYS A 39 5.25 -2.97 -6.28
N TRP A 40 4.50 -1.91 -5.97
CA TRP A 40 3.06 -1.87 -6.18
C TRP A 40 2.60 -0.45 -6.49
N GLY A 41 1.39 -0.35 -7.01
CA GLY A 41 0.67 0.88 -7.29
C GLY A 41 -0.78 0.80 -6.82
N THR A 42 -1.31 1.93 -6.40
CA THR A 42 -2.69 2.13 -5.95
C THR A 42 -3.36 3.20 -6.81
N GLN A 43 -4.69 3.22 -6.90
CA GLN A 43 -5.41 4.22 -7.71
C GLN A 43 -4.86 4.28 -9.15
N THR A 44 -4.49 3.12 -9.68
CA THR A 44 -3.63 2.99 -10.87
C THR A 44 -4.30 3.50 -12.15
N LYS A 45 -5.64 3.58 -12.16
CA LYS A 45 -6.43 4.16 -13.24
C LYS A 45 -6.86 5.60 -12.99
N GLY A 46 -6.44 6.19 -11.88
CA GLY A 46 -6.70 7.59 -11.49
C GLY A 46 -7.22 7.71 -10.06
N PRO A 47 -7.31 8.95 -9.54
CA PRO A 47 -7.82 9.22 -8.19
C PRO A 47 -9.18 8.56 -7.93
N GLY A 48 -9.35 7.96 -6.75
CA GLY A 48 -10.61 7.33 -6.33
C GLY A 48 -10.86 5.93 -6.91
N THR A 49 -9.98 5.43 -7.79
CA THR A 49 -10.11 4.07 -8.34
C THR A 49 -9.62 3.01 -7.36
N LYS A 50 -10.31 1.86 -7.32
CA LYS A 50 -9.90 0.70 -6.50
C LYS A 50 -8.82 -0.14 -7.18
N ASP A 51 -8.46 0.20 -8.42
CA ASP A 51 -7.50 -0.54 -9.24
C ASP A 51 -6.09 -0.42 -8.67
N CYS A 52 -5.47 -1.56 -8.41
CA CYS A 52 -4.12 -1.70 -7.87
C CYS A 52 -3.30 -2.63 -8.78
N CYS A 53 -1.99 -2.55 -8.66
CA CYS A 53 -1.10 -3.52 -9.29
C CYS A 53 0.11 -3.83 -8.41
N HIS A 54 0.58 -5.07 -8.50
CA HIS A 54 1.91 -5.47 -8.09
C HIS A 54 2.77 -5.63 -9.35
N PHE A 55 4.03 -5.24 -9.30
CA PHE A 55 5.00 -5.52 -10.35
C PHE A 55 6.41 -5.65 -9.75
N ALA A 56 7.31 -6.33 -10.45
CA ALA A 56 8.70 -6.45 -10.05
C ALA A 56 9.63 -6.05 -11.20
N LEU A 57 10.79 -5.51 -10.87
CA LEU A 57 11.82 -5.09 -11.82
C LEU A 57 13.13 -5.81 -11.52
N ASP A 58 13.82 -6.34 -12.52
CA ASP A 58 15.17 -6.91 -12.34
C ASP A 58 16.24 -5.84 -12.12
N SER A 59 17.49 -6.26 -11.95
CA SER A 59 18.64 -5.36 -11.74
C SER A 59 18.92 -4.41 -12.90
N ASP A 60 18.41 -4.70 -14.10
CA ASP A 60 18.52 -3.86 -15.29
C ASP A 60 17.29 -2.94 -15.45
N GLY A 61 16.34 -2.99 -14.51
CA GLY A 61 15.10 -2.22 -14.55
C GLY A 61 14.07 -2.78 -15.53
N LYS A 62 14.17 -4.05 -15.94
CA LYS A 62 13.15 -4.71 -16.76
C LYS A 62 12.11 -5.38 -15.88
N LYS A 63 10.85 -5.22 -16.24
CA LYS A 63 9.71 -5.81 -15.54
C LYS A 63 9.71 -7.33 -15.69
N THR A 64 9.68 -8.02 -14.56
CA THR A 64 9.66 -9.48 -14.45
C THR A 64 8.28 -10.02 -14.03
N GLU A 65 7.51 -9.22 -13.30
CA GLU A 65 6.17 -9.59 -12.82
C GLU A 65 5.18 -8.43 -13.01
N GLU A 66 3.91 -8.79 -13.19
CA GLU A 66 2.79 -7.84 -13.21
C GLU A 66 1.50 -8.54 -12.79
N CYS A 67 0.83 -8.05 -11.75
CA CYS A 67 -0.44 -8.60 -11.28
C CYS A 67 -1.41 -7.45 -10.98
N TRP A 68 -2.57 -7.45 -11.63
CA TRP A 68 -3.61 -6.43 -11.46
C TRP A 68 -4.74 -6.94 -10.58
N PHE A 69 -5.15 -6.15 -9.59
CA PHE A 69 -6.22 -6.51 -8.66
C PHE A 69 -7.01 -5.27 -8.24
N LYS A 70 -8.07 -5.47 -7.44
CA LYS A 70 -8.90 -4.39 -6.92
C LYS A 70 -9.05 -4.51 -5.41
N ASN A 71 -8.91 -3.39 -4.71
CA ASN A 71 -9.21 -3.32 -3.29
C ASN A 71 -10.73 -3.30 -3.04
N PRO A 72 -11.17 -3.66 -1.82
CA PRO A 72 -12.58 -3.58 -1.42
C PRO A 72 -13.11 -2.15 -1.52
N PHE A 73 -12.30 -1.17 -1.10
CA PHE A 73 -12.53 0.27 -1.23
C PHE A 73 -11.26 0.98 -1.71
N CYS A 74 -11.39 2.25 -2.12
CA CYS A 74 -10.24 3.08 -2.51
C CYS A 74 -9.57 3.63 -1.25
N GLY A 75 -8.81 2.79 -0.55
CA GLY A 75 -8.17 3.15 0.72
C GLY A 75 -6.72 3.60 0.61
N PHE A 76 -6.14 3.94 1.76
CA PHE A 76 -4.73 4.27 1.90
C PHE A 76 -3.90 3.00 2.06
N LEU A 77 -3.23 2.59 0.98
CA LEU A 77 -2.33 1.44 0.94
C LEU A 77 -0.89 1.96 0.86
N HIS A 78 -0.24 2.02 2.03
CA HIS A 78 1.04 2.70 2.22
C HIS A 78 2.25 1.77 2.12
N ASP A 79 2.22 0.67 2.87
CA ASP A 79 3.34 -0.28 2.96
C ASP A 79 2.88 -1.73 2.72
N ALA A 80 3.84 -2.62 2.53
CA ALA A 80 3.64 -4.04 2.26
C ALA A 80 4.72 -4.92 2.91
N GLY A 81 4.33 -6.13 3.30
CA GLY A 81 5.24 -7.25 3.52
C GLY A 81 5.49 -8.01 2.21
N VAL A 82 6.70 -8.55 2.02
CA VAL A 82 7.05 -9.37 0.84
C VAL A 82 7.70 -10.66 1.30
N SER A 83 7.19 -11.79 0.84
CA SER A 83 7.74 -13.13 1.05
C SER A 83 8.23 -13.74 -0.27
N GLU A 84 8.57 -15.03 -0.25
CA GLU A 84 8.95 -15.76 -1.47
C GLU A 84 7.75 -15.86 -2.44
N ASP A 85 6.54 -16.04 -1.90
CA ASP A 85 5.35 -16.37 -2.68
C ASP A 85 4.30 -15.24 -2.73
N TYR A 86 4.32 -14.30 -1.78
CA TYR A 86 3.27 -13.30 -1.62
C TYR A 86 3.80 -11.88 -1.39
N VAL A 87 2.98 -10.91 -1.79
CA VAL A 87 3.04 -9.51 -1.39
C VAL A 87 1.80 -9.25 -0.53
N ALA A 88 2.01 -8.95 0.75
CA ALA A 88 0.96 -8.65 1.73
C ALA A 88 0.80 -7.14 1.86
N LEU A 89 -0.34 -6.60 1.39
CA LEU A 89 -0.59 -5.18 1.26
C LEU A 89 -1.54 -4.69 2.36
N MET A 90 -1.09 -3.72 3.15
CA MET A 90 -1.92 -3.16 4.23
C MET A 90 -2.82 -2.06 3.69
N LEU A 91 -4.12 -2.25 3.76
CA LEU A 91 -5.13 -1.25 3.41
C LEU A 91 -5.69 -0.63 4.69
N VAL A 92 -5.25 0.60 4.97
CA VAL A 92 -5.69 1.39 6.12
C VAL A 92 -7.12 1.90 5.86
N PRO A 93 -8.01 1.96 6.88
CA PRO A 93 -9.41 2.39 6.77
C PRO A 93 -9.53 3.91 6.53
N MET A 94 -8.98 4.35 5.41
CA MET A 94 -8.97 5.73 4.98
C MET A 94 -9.44 5.80 3.53
N PRO A 95 -10.75 5.72 3.27
CA PRO A 95 -11.30 5.80 1.93
C PRO A 95 -11.08 7.18 1.28
N VAL A 96 -11.12 7.21 -0.05
CA VAL A 96 -11.17 8.42 -0.86
C VAL A 96 -12.61 8.74 -1.24
N ASP A 97 -13.02 10.00 -1.00
CA ASP A 97 -14.24 10.58 -1.55
C ASP A 97 -13.90 11.65 -2.60
N ILE A 98 -14.18 11.33 -3.87
CA ILE A 98 -13.90 12.22 -5.00
C ILE A 98 -14.81 13.45 -5.00
N GLU A 99 -16.03 13.36 -4.49
CA GLU A 99 -16.94 14.50 -4.41
C GLU A 99 -16.50 15.49 -3.33
N GLU A 100 -15.91 15.01 -2.23
CA GLU A 100 -15.28 15.88 -1.24
C GLU A 100 -13.99 16.51 -1.77
N MET A 101 -13.15 15.75 -2.48
CA MET A 101 -11.95 16.31 -3.13
C MET A 101 -12.27 17.45 -4.11
N LYS A 102 -13.38 17.35 -4.84
CA LYS A 102 -13.84 18.42 -5.77
C LYS A 102 -14.26 19.70 -5.04
N LYS A 103 -14.55 19.63 -3.74
CA LYS A 103 -14.89 20.76 -2.87
C LYS A 103 -13.68 21.27 -2.08
N ASP A 104 -12.47 21.00 -2.57
CA ASP A 104 -11.20 21.28 -1.87
C ASP A 104 -11.09 20.57 -0.50
N GLY A 105 -11.83 19.48 -0.33
CA GLY A 105 -11.77 18.61 0.84
C GLY A 105 -10.55 17.70 0.86
N SER A 106 -10.46 16.87 1.90
CA SER A 106 -9.34 15.94 2.08
C SER A 106 -9.35 14.83 1.02
N HIS A 107 -8.16 14.38 0.59
CA HIS A 107 -8.03 13.21 -0.28
C HIS A 107 -8.41 11.91 0.44
N TYR A 108 -8.12 11.83 1.74
CA TYR A 108 -8.41 10.69 2.59
C TYR A 108 -9.16 11.14 3.85
N THR A 109 -10.12 10.33 4.28
CA THR A 109 -10.82 10.50 5.57
C THR A 109 -10.72 9.19 6.31
N TYR A 110 -10.34 9.20 7.60
CA TYR A 110 -10.31 8.01 8.42
C TYR A 110 -11.73 7.62 8.83
N ASP A 111 -12.14 6.41 8.45
CA ASP A 111 -13.48 5.88 8.70
C ASP A 111 -13.43 4.80 9.79
N HIS A 112 -14.07 5.09 10.92
CA HIS A 112 -14.12 4.19 12.08
C HIS A 112 -15.02 2.97 11.91
N ASP A 113 -15.86 2.94 10.87
CA ASP A 113 -16.70 1.79 10.55
C ASP A 113 -16.04 0.84 9.54
N LEU A 114 -14.84 1.17 9.04
CA LEU A 114 -14.04 0.29 8.20
C LEU A 114 -12.94 -0.41 9.00
N ASP A 115 -12.79 -1.70 8.72
CA ASP A 115 -11.67 -2.48 9.23
C ASP A 115 -10.38 -2.20 8.46
N LEU A 116 -9.24 -2.46 9.11
CA LEU A 116 -7.97 -2.65 8.41
C LEU A 116 -8.05 -3.95 7.60
N HIS A 117 -7.58 -3.92 6.36
CA HIS A 117 -7.57 -5.11 5.50
C HIS A 117 -6.15 -5.47 5.07
N TRP A 118 -5.91 -6.77 4.89
CA TRP A 118 -4.70 -7.31 4.29
C TRP A 118 -5.02 -7.93 2.93
N GLY A 119 -4.38 -7.40 1.88
CA GLY A 119 -4.41 -7.99 0.55
C GLY A 119 -3.22 -8.89 0.33
N LEU A 120 -3.42 -10.20 0.25
CA LEU A 120 -2.41 -11.14 -0.21
C LEU A 120 -2.46 -11.24 -1.72
N VAL A 121 -1.39 -10.84 -2.38
CA VAL A 121 -1.25 -10.93 -3.84
C VAL A 121 -0.11 -11.91 -4.14
N PRO A 122 -0.29 -12.88 -5.05
CA PRO A 122 0.80 -13.74 -5.47
C PRO A 122 1.94 -12.89 -6.04
N ARG A 123 3.15 -13.15 -5.56
CA ARG A 123 4.36 -12.50 -6.03
C ARG A 123 4.72 -12.92 -7.45
N ARG A 124 4.29 -14.12 -7.86
CA ARG A 124 4.67 -14.77 -9.13
C ARG A 124 3.46 -15.18 -9.95
N GLY A 125 3.59 -15.07 -11.26
CA GLY A 125 2.69 -15.75 -12.21
C GLY A 125 1.38 -15.02 -12.49
N SER A 126 1.32 -13.71 -12.21
CA SER A 126 0.28 -12.78 -12.72
C SER A 126 -1.19 -13.20 -12.51
N ASP A 127 -1.50 -14.00 -11.50
CA ASP A 127 -2.84 -14.54 -11.30
C ASP A 127 -3.49 -13.96 -10.04
N ALA A 128 -4.15 -12.81 -10.20
CA ALA A 128 -4.83 -12.12 -9.11
C ALA A 128 -5.99 -12.93 -8.50
N SER A 129 -6.52 -13.95 -9.19
CA SER A 129 -7.57 -14.81 -8.64
C SER A 129 -7.09 -15.69 -7.49
N LYS A 130 -5.76 -15.84 -7.36
CA LYS A 130 -5.10 -16.51 -6.23
C LYS A 130 -4.80 -15.57 -5.07
N GLY A 131 -5.12 -14.28 -5.21
CA GLY A 131 -5.03 -13.32 -4.12
C GLY A 131 -6.26 -13.34 -3.23
N GLN A 132 -6.05 -13.17 -1.93
CA GLN A 132 -7.11 -13.12 -0.92
C GLN A 132 -7.06 -11.76 -0.23
N MET A 133 -8.20 -11.11 -0.09
CA MET A 133 -8.33 -9.91 0.75
C MET A 133 -8.98 -10.36 2.05
N GLU A 134 -8.21 -10.28 3.12
CA GLU A 134 -8.63 -10.70 4.45
C GLU A 134 -8.86 -9.48 5.33
N VAL A 135 -9.84 -9.60 6.23
CA VAL A 135 -10.31 -8.51 7.08
C VAL A 135 -9.71 -8.66 8.47
N GLY A 136 -9.17 -7.57 9.00
CA GLY A 136 -9.06 -7.33 10.43
C GLY A 136 -7.65 -7.36 11.04
N PRO A 137 -7.50 -6.78 12.25
CA PRO A 137 -6.32 -6.91 13.11
C PRO A 137 -6.06 -8.36 13.56
N ASP A 138 -7.10 -9.19 13.56
CA ASP A 138 -7.13 -10.58 13.99
C ASP A 138 -7.33 -11.57 12.82
N GLY A 139 -7.20 -11.09 11.57
CA GLY A 139 -7.36 -11.94 10.39
C GLY A 139 -6.27 -13.02 10.37
N GLU A 140 -6.68 -14.28 10.43
CA GLU A 140 -5.78 -15.41 10.25
C GLU A 140 -5.38 -15.53 8.78
N VAL A 141 -4.17 -15.07 8.47
CA VAL A 141 -3.55 -15.19 7.16
C VAL A 141 -2.85 -16.53 7.11
N GLU A 142 -3.60 -17.62 6.90
CA GLU A 142 -3.19 -19.06 7.01
C GLU A 142 -1.85 -19.46 6.32
N LYS A 143 -1.15 -18.55 5.63
CA LYS A 143 0.13 -18.78 4.93
C LYS A 143 1.20 -17.69 5.10
N VAL A 144 0.93 -16.53 5.70
CA VAL A 144 1.90 -15.41 5.72
C VAL A 144 1.90 -14.68 7.06
N PHE A 145 3.03 -14.74 7.77
CA PHE A 145 3.25 -13.87 8.93
C PHE A 145 3.65 -12.46 8.48
N VAL A 146 2.97 -11.44 9.02
CA VAL A 146 3.36 -10.04 8.82
C VAL A 146 3.60 -9.38 10.17
N GLU A 147 4.83 -8.90 10.38
CA GLU A 147 5.18 -8.11 11.56
C GLU A 147 5.21 -6.64 11.20
N THR A 148 4.44 -5.82 11.92
CA THR A 148 4.36 -4.39 11.68
C THR A 148 4.03 -3.63 12.96
N VAL A 149 4.16 -2.31 12.90
CA VAL A 149 3.68 -1.42 13.95
C VAL A 149 2.22 -1.10 13.66
N LEU A 150 1.34 -1.42 14.61
CA LEU A 150 -0.08 -1.08 14.56
C LEU A 150 -0.37 0.04 15.56
N ALA A 151 -1.08 1.06 15.08
CA ALA A 151 -1.64 2.10 15.90
C ALA A 151 -3.16 1.93 16.00
N TYR A 152 -3.69 1.98 17.22
CA TYR A 152 -5.12 1.82 17.49
C TYR A 152 -5.81 3.18 17.45
N GLY A 153 -5.91 3.75 16.25
CA GLY A 153 -6.53 5.05 15.97
C GLY A 153 -5.90 5.76 14.78
N ASN A 154 -6.37 6.97 14.48
CA ASN A 154 -5.85 7.80 13.40
C ASN A 154 -4.54 8.50 13.81
N VAL A 155 -3.40 8.00 13.32
CA VAL A 155 -2.08 8.63 13.53
C VAL A 155 -1.77 9.77 12.56
N LEU A 156 -2.68 10.06 11.63
CA LEU A 156 -2.53 11.10 10.61
C LEU A 156 -3.61 12.18 10.82
N PRO A 157 -3.55 12.98 11.90
CA PRO A 157 -4.64 13.89 12.31
C PRO A 157 -4.90 15.04 11.33
N PHE A 158 -4.04 15.24 10.33
CA PHE A 158 -4.28 16.15 9.23
C PHE A 158 -5.29 15.60 8.21
N PHE A 159 -5.51 14.29 8.18
CA PHE A 159 -6.66 13.68 7.53
C PHE A 159 -7.82 13.63 8.53
N PRO A 160 -9.01 14.16 8.17
CA PRO A 160 -10.16 14.19 9.06
C PRO A 160 -10.67 12.78 9.36
N GLU A 161 -11.50 12.67 10.38
CA GLU A 161 -12.15 11.44 10.81
C GLU A 161 -13.66 11.56 10.71
N GLU A 162 -14.34 10.45 10.43
CA GLU A 162 -15.80 10.36 10.32
C GLU A 162 -16.37 9.18 11.11
N ASN A 163 -17.70 9.13 11.20
CA ASN A 163 -18.51 8.14 11.92
C ASN A 163 -18.35 8.08 13.45
N ARG A 164 -17.15 8.33 14.01
CA ARG A 164 -16.90 8.26 15.47
C ARG A 164 -15.88 9.27 16.02
N LYS A 165 -15.83 10.46 15.44
CA LYS A 165 -14.86 11.52 15.77
C LYS A 165 -14.75 11.87 17.26
N ASP A 166 -15.87 11.85 17.99
CA ASP A 166 -15.90 12.22 19.42
C ASP A 166 -15.36 11.13 20.35
N SER A 167 -15.12 9.92 19.83
CA SER A 167 -14.58 8.78 20.59
C SER A 167 -13.13 8.44 20.25
N SER A 168 -12.54 9.16 19.30
CA SER A 168 -11.15 8.94 18.92
C SER A 168 -10.19 9.34 20.04
N PRO A 169 -9.19 8.51 20.37
CA PRO A 169 -8.15 8.89 21.30
C PRO A 169 -7.40 10.13 20.80
N ALA A 170 -7.00 11.02 21.70
CA ALA A 170 -6.10 12.11 21.34
C ALA A 170 -4.78 11.52 20.80
N ILE A 171 -4.09 12.25 19.92
CA ILE A 171 -2.87 11.77 19.27
C ILE A 171 -1.79 11.26 20.25
N ASN A 172 -1.71 11.86 21.45
CA ASN A 172 -0.76 11.47 22.50
C ASN A 172 -1.20 10.21 23.27
N ASP A 173 -2.47 9.84 23.17
CA ASP A 173 -3.07 8.71 23.86
C ASP A 173 -3.27 7.50 22.93
N ILE A 174 -2.90 7.62 21.64
CA ILE A 174 -2.96 6.50 20.69
C ILE A 174 -2.01 5.41 21.13
N LYS A 175 -2.57 4.23 21.38
CA LYS A 175 -1.81 3.02 21.66
C LYS A 175 -1.11 2.55 20.37
N ILE A 176 0.20 2.35 20.45
CA ILE A 176 1.03 1.85 19.36
C ILE A 176 1.75 0.58 19.82
N GLN A 177 1.71 -0.49 19.03
CA GLN A 177 2.31 -1.77 19.37
C GLN A 177 2.97 -2.43 18.16
N LEU A 178 4.06 -3.16 18.41
CA LEU A 178 4.54 -4.16 17.46
C LEU A 178 3.58 -5.35 17.52
N VAL A 179 3.05 -5.75 16.37
CA VAL A 179 2.11 -6.85 16.23
C VAL A 179 2.60 -7.83 15.17
N ARG A 180 2.19 -9.09 15.30
CA ARG A 180 2.36 -10.13 14.30
C ARG A 180 0.98 -10.62 13.88
N PHE A 181 0.67 -10.42 12.62
CA PHE A 181 -0.44 -11.09 11.92
C PHE A 181 0.03 -12.47 11.49
N ALA A 182 -0.83 -13.48 11.58
CA ALA A 182 -0.51 -14.89 11.42
C ALA A 182 -1.60 -15.60 10.66
#